data_AF-A0A7W8B734-F1
#
_entry.id   AF-A0A7W8B734-F1
#
_cell.length_a   1.000
_cell.length_b   1.000
_cell.length_c   1.000
_cell.angle_alpha   90.00
_cell.angle_beta   90.00
_cell.angle_gamma   90.00
#
_symmetry.space_group_name_H-M   'P 1'
#
loop_
_entity.id
_entity.type
_entity.pdbx_description
1 polymer ?
#
loop_
_entity_poly.entity_id
_entity_poly.type
_entity_poly.pdbx_seq_one_letter_code
_entity_poly.pdbx_strand_id
1 'polypeptide(L)'
;MAAPTGNPVIRQTGIPAPNGYGFGKPVAKGRDGEVIVYQPTRSDGGLKVPITITNNGKDRAFYKVSVRVTGPSGFSTTVHVETSTTGVYPGVTWPTELIARDSDHPVPDKASAEIADITKSSR
;
A
#
# COMPACT_ATOMS: atom_id res chain seq x y z
N MET A 1 -6.75 -40.82 21.59
CA MET A 1 -5.92 -39.63 21.87
C MET A 1 -6.22 -38.60 20.79
N ALA A 2 -6.88 -37.50 21.16
CA ALA A 2 -7.20 -36.39 20.25
C ALA A 2 -6.00 -35.46 20.12
N ALA A 3 -5.74 -34.95 18.90
CA ALA A 3 -4.69 -33.95 18.67
C ALA A 3 -5.02 -32.67 19.45
N PRO A 4 -4.03 -32.00 20.08
CA PRO A 4 -4.27 -30.70 20.68
C PRO A 4 -4.70 -29.71 19.59
N THR A 5 -5.93 -29.22 19.69
CA THR A 5 -6.46 -28.15 18.85
C THR A 5 -5.77 -26.86 19.24
N GLY A 6 -4.54 -26.66 18.73
CA GLY A 6 -3.83 -25.42 18.88
C GLY A 6 -4.57 -24.32 18.13
N ASN A 7 -5.11 -23.33 18.86
CA ASN A 7 -5.57 -22.08 18.27
C ASN A 7 -4.50 -21.54 17.31
N PRO A 8 -4.88 -21.00 16.13
CA PRO A 8 -3.89 -20.47 15.21
C PRO A 8 -3.05 -19.42 15.95
N VAL A 9 -1.75 -19.66 16.00
CA VAL A 9 -0.79 -18.69 16.54
C VAL A 9 -0.83 -17.51 15.58
N ILE A 10 -1.55 -16.46 15.94
CA ILE A 10 -1.42 -15.17 15.27
C ILE A 10 0.01 -14.73 15.56
N ARG A 11 0.90 -14.96 14.60
CA ARG A 11 2.24 -14.39 14.64
C ARG A 11 2.04 -12.89 14.61
N GLN A 12 2.10 -12.24 15.77
CA GLN A 12 2.36 -10.81 15.86
C GLN A 12 3.75 -10.58 15.27
N THR A 13 3.81 -10.50 13.95
CA THR A 13 4.87 -9.80 13.25
C THR A 13 4.87 -8.39 13.85
N GLY A 14 6.03 -7.84 14.21
CA GLY A 14 6.17 -6.51 14.81
C GLY A 14 5.76 -5.35 13.86
N ILE A 15 4.79 -5.59 13.00
CA ILE A 15 4.14 -4.69 12.08
C ILE A 15 3.19 -3.82 12.92
N PRO A 16 3.43 -2.52 13.03
CA PRO A 16 2.40 -1.61 13.50
C PRO A 16 1.16 -1.84 12.66
N ALA A 17 0.02 -2.04 13.31
CA ALA A 17 -1.26 -2.08 12.60
C ALA A 17 -1.39 -0.83 11.71
N PRO A 18 -2.21 -0.83 10.65
CA PRO A 18 -2.31 0.28 9.68
C PRO A 18 -2.45 1.68 10.32
N ASN A 19 -3.07 1.76 11.50
CA ASN A 19 -3.21 2.95 12.35
C ASN A 19 -1.92 3.40 13.09
N GLY A 20 -0.92 2.54 13.20
CA GLY A 20 0.39 2.82 13.82
C GLY A 20 1.34 3.65 12.96
N TYR A 21 1.11 3.75 11.64
CA TYR A 21 1.89 4.62 10.75
C TYR A 21 1.32 6.05 10.63
N GLY A 22 0.14 6.31 11.20
CA GLY A 22 -0.53 7.61 11.06
C GLY A 22 -1.08 7.90 9.64
N PHE A 23 -1.11 6.91 8.75
CA PHE A 23 -1.59 7.04 7.36
C PHE A 23 -3.12 7.08 7.21
N GLY A 24 -3.85 6.94 8.31
CA GLY A 24 -5.31 7.03 8.31
C GLY A 24 -6.00 5.76 7.84
N LYS A 25 -7.14 5.90 7.16
CA LYS A 25 -8.03 4.78 6.82
C LYS A 25 -7.50 4.00 5.61
N PRO A 26 -7.36 2.66 5.68
CA PRO A 26 -7.07 1.84 4.49
C PRO A 26 -8.28 1.84 3.54
N VAL A 27 -8.02 2.03 2.25
CA VAL A 27 -9.06 2.09 1.20
C VAL A 27 -8.95 0.96 0.18
N ALA A 28 -7.75 0.39 0.00
CA ALA A 28 -7.56 -0.78 -0.85
C ALA A 28 -6.50 -1.72 -0.24
N LYS A 29 -6.67 -3.02 -0.51
CA LYS A 29 -5.72 -4.07 -0.13
C LYS A 29 -5.51 -5.00 -1.32
N GLY A 30 -4.27 -5.47 -1.51
CA GLY A 30 -3.93 -6.41 -2.57
C GLY A 30 -2.86 -7.40 -2.14
N ARG A 31 -2.68 -8.47 -2.92
CA ARG A 31 -1.75 -9.58 -2.63
C ARG A 31 -1.92 -10.12 -1.20
N ASP A 32 -3.13 -10.59 -0.88
CA ASP A 32 -3.45 -11.16 0.44
C ASP A 32 -3.11 -10.24 1.63
N GLY A 33 -3.17 -8.92 1.40
CA GLY A 33 -2.90 -7.90 2.42
C GLY A 33 -1.43 -7.49 2.55
N GLU A 34 -0.54 -7.97 1.68
CA GLU A 34 0.84 -7.47 1.59
C GLU A 34 0.88 -5.99 1.19
N VAL A 35 -0.02 -5.57 0.30
CA VAL A 35 -0.09 -4.17 -0.14
C VAL A 35 -1.35 -3.53 0.42
N ILE A 36 -1.19 -2.41 1.13
CA ILE A 36 -2.30 -1.63 1.67
C ILE A 36 -2.14 -0.19 1.20
N VAL A 37 -3.16 0.33 0.52
CA VAL A 37 -3.25 1.73 0.11
C VAL A 37 -4.22 2.45 1.04
N TYR A 38 -3.85 3.67 1.44
CA TYR A 38 -4.61 4.48 2.38
C TYR A 38 -5.31 5.63 1.67
N GLN A 39 -6.29 6.21 2.37
CA GLN A 39 -7.07 7.34 1.89
C GLN A 39 -6.14 8.48 1.43
N PRO A 40 -6.26 8.93 0.16
CA PRO A 40 -5.50 10.08 -0.29
C PRO A 40 -5.84 11.34 0.51
N THR A 41 -4.82 12.15 0.78
CA THR A 41 -4.93 13.43 1.49
C THR A 41 -4.36 14.55 0.65
N ARG A 42 -4.98 15.73 0.70
CA ARG A 42 -4.47 16.91 -0.01
C ARG A 42 -3.16 17.37 0.61
N SER A 43 -2.21 17.74 -0.23
CA SER A 43 -0.91 18.30 0.11
C SER A 43 -0.58 19.43 -0.87
N ASP A 44 0.36 20.32 -0.53
CA ASP A 44 0.76 21.45 -1.39
C ASP A 44 1.20 21.00 -2.79
N GLY A 45 1.67 19.76 -2.88
CA GLY A 45 2.08 19.13 -4.12
C GLY A 45 1.07 18.20 -4.77
N GLY A 46 -0.22 18.18 -4.44
CA GLY A 46 -1.20 17.25 -5.02
C GLY A 46 -1.82 16.31 -3.98
N LEU A 47 -2.28 15.14 -4.42
CA LEU A 47 -2.81 14.12 -3.50
C LEU A 47 -1.68 13.24 -2.99
N LYS A 48 -1.41 13.30 -1.70
CA LYS A 48 -0.53 12.36 -1.02
C LYS A 48 -1.28 11.05 -0.80
N VAL A 49 -0.75 9.96 -1.34
CA VAL A 49 -1.31 8.61 -1.26
C VAL A 49 -0.35 7.74 -0.46
N PRO A 50 -0.60 7.52 0.84
CA PRO A 50 0.21 6.62 1.63
C PRO A 50 -0.01 5.17 1.21
N ILE A 51 1.06 4.38 1.26
CA ILE A 51 1.04 2.95 0.96
C ILE A 51 2.01 2.21 1.88
N THR A 52 1.62 1.01 2.30
CA THR A 52 2.52 0.08 3.00
C THR A 52 2.63 -1.21 2.20
N ILE A 53 3.86 -1.68 2.02
CA ILE A 53 4.17 -2.93 1.34
C ILE A 53 4.88 -3.84 2.34
N THR A 54 4.26 -4.97 2.68
CA THR A 54 4.82 -5.97 3.58
C THR A 54 5.19 -7.22 2.81
N ASN A 55 6.41 -7.70 2.97
CA ASN A 55 6.78 -8.99 2.40
C ASN A 55 6.46 -10.13 3.39
N ASN A 56 5.35 -10.83 3.15
CA ASN A 56 4.98 -12.00 3.94
C ASN A 56 5.63 -13.30 3.43
N GLY A 57 6.46 -13.20 2.38
CA GLY A 57 7.24 -14.31 1.82
C GLY A 57 8.47 -14.66 2.65
N LYS A 58 9.16 -15.73 2.23
CA LYS A 58 10.38 -16.23 2.88
C LYS A 58 11.66 -15.63 2.31
N ASP A 59 11.60 -15.12 1.09
CA ASP A 59 12.74 -14.56 0.34
C ASP A 59 12.59 -13.05 0.17
N ARG A 60 13.67 -12.36 -0.19
CA ARG A 60 13.60 -10.93 -0.50
C ARG A 60 12.74 -10.73 -1.75
N ALA A 61 11.79 -9.80 -1.68
CA ALA A 61 10.84 -9.57 -2.76
C ALA A 61 10.91 -8.12 -3.27
N PHE A 62 10.67 -7.96 -4.55
CA PHE A 62 10.61 -6.69 -5.26
C PHE A 62 9.21 -6.49 -5.79
N TYR A 63 8.63 -5.37 -5.42
CA TYR A 63 7.26 -4.98 -5.73
C TYR A 63 7.24 -3.82 -6.71
N LYS A 64 6.31 -3.87 -7.65
CA LYS A 64 5.83 -2.75 -8.42
C LYS A 64 4.32 -2.64 -8.19
N VAL A 65 3.88 -1.53 -7.61
CA VAL A 65 2.47 -1.29 -7.33
C VAL A 65 2.01 -0.08 -8.11
N SER A 66 0.91 -0.23 -8.82
CA SER A 66 0.23 0.84 -9.55
C SER A 66 -1.04 1.20 -8.79
N VAL A 67 -1.19 2.48 -8.45
CA VAL A 67 -2.34 3.00 -7.73
C VAL A 67 -3.03 4.04 -8.60
N ARG A 68 -4.29 3.79 -8.93
CA ARG A 68 -5.13 4.76 -9.62
C ARG A 68 -5.83 5.63 -8.60
N VAL A 69 -5.76 6.94 -8.81
CA VAL A 69 -6.35 7.96 -7.94
C VAL A 69 -7.38 8.72 -8.76
N THR A 70 -8.61 8.73 -8.27
CA THR A 70 -9.74 9.38 -8.93
C THR A 70 -10.38 10.40 -8.00
N GLY A 71 -10.93 11.46 -8.58
CA GLY A 71 -11.60 12.52 -7.84
C GLY A 71 -12.76 13.12 -8.62
N PRO A 72 -13.54 14.01 -7.96
CA PRO A 72 -14.56 14.79 -8.61
C PRO A 72 -13.99 15.65 -9.75
N SER A 73 -14.86 16.11 -10.64
CA SER A 73 -14.50 16.97 -11.78
C SER A 73 -13.54 16.34 -12.78
N GLY A 74 -13.45 15.02 -12.85
CA GLY A 74 -12.67 14.31 -13.87
C GLY A 74 -11.23 13.98 -13.49
N PHE A 75 -10.75 14.38 -12.30
CA PHE A 75 -9.40 14.05 -11.82
C PHE A 75 -9.17 12.54 -11.88
N SER A 76 -8.19 12.10 -12.66
CA SER A 76 -7.82 10.68 -12.76
C SER A 76 -6.36 10.53 -13.16
N THR A 77 -5.54 10.05 -12.24
CA THR A 77 -4.12 9.81 -12.48
C THR A 77 -3.69 8.47 -11.89
N THR A 78 -2.65 7.86 -12.45
CA THR A 78 -2.06 6.62 -11.93
C THR A 78 -0.64 6.90 -11.50
N VAL A 79 -0.33 6.55 -10.25
CA VAL A 79 1.00 6.68 -9.66
C VAL A 79 1.54 5.30 -9.32
N HIS A 80 2.86 5.18 -9.31
CA HIS A 80 3.52 3.89 -9.11
C HIS A 80 4.59 3.99 -8.03
N VAL A 81 4.76 2.91 -7.27
CA VAL A 81 5.91 2.68 -6.40
C VAL A 81 6.63 1.43 -6.86
N GLU A 82 7.97 1.51 -6.88
CA GLU A 82 8.83 0.37 -7.10
C GLU A 82 9.80 0.21 -5.93
N THR A 83 9.96 -1.03 -5.46
CA THR A 83 10.99 -1.40 -4.48
C THR A 83 12.16 -2.11 -5.16
N SER A 84 12.31 -1.96 -6.49
CA SER A 84 13.31 -2.64 -7.32
C SER A 84 14.76 -2.39 -6.87
N THR A 85 15.07 -1.21 -6.34
CA THR A 85 16.43 -0.84 -5.88
C THR A 85 16.83 -1.51 -4.56
N THR A 86 15.91 -1.55 -3.59
CA THR A 86 16.21 -1.96 -2.21
C THR A 86 15.61 -3.31 -1.84
N GLY A 87 14.59 -3.79 -2.55
CA GLY A 87 13.80 -4.96 -2.15
C GLY A 87 13.19 -4.82 -0.75
N VAL A 88 12.22 -5.66 -0.46
CA VAL A 88 11.60 -5.77 0.86
C VAL A 88 12.02 -7.11 1.44
N TYR A 89 12.74 -7.07 2.56
CA TYR A 89 13.19 -8.28 3.27
C TYR A 89 12.00 -9.04 3.86
N PRO A 90 12.12 -10.37 4.06
CA PRO A 90 11.08 -11.19 4.69
C PRO A 90 10.62 -10.60 6.02
N GLY A 91 9.30 -10.48 6.20
CA GLY A 91 8.67 -9.95 7.42
C GLY A 91 8.79 -8.43 7.60
N VAL A 92 9.42 -7.71 6.68
CA VAL A 92 9.58 -6.25 6.75
C VAL A 92 8.42 -5.56 6.04
N THR A 93 7.98 -4.45 6.64
CA THR A 93 7.06 -3.49 6.03
C THR A 93 7.83 -2.27 5.54
N TRP A 94 7.59 -1.90 4.28
CA TRP A 94 8.06 -0.68 3.65
C TRP A 94 6.91 0.34 3.58
N PRO A 95 6.87 1.35 4.46
CA PRO A 95 5.96 2.47 4.34
C PRO A 95 6.51 3.49 3.34
N THR A 96 5.65 4.05 2.48
CA THR A 96 6.01 5.16 1.60
C THR A 96 4.78 5.96 1.19
N GLU A 97 5.00 7.12 0.58
CA GLU A 97 3.95 8.06 0.19
C GLU A 97 4.18 8.46 -1.28
N LEU A 98 3.13 8.34 -2.09
CA LEU A 98 3.13 8.75 -3.48
C LEU A 98 2.45 10.11 -3.62
N ILE A 99 2.90 10.90 -4.58
CA ILE A 99 2.28 12.19 -4.91
C ILE A 99 1.58 12.06 -6.26
N ALA A 100 0.25 12.08 -6.22
CA ALA A 100 -0.62 12.04 -7.39
C ALA A 100 -1.00 13.46 -7.83
N ARG A 101 -0.67 13.77 -9.09
CA ARG A 101 -1.01 15.01 -9.78
C ARG A 101 -1.67 14.66 -11.10
N ASP A 102 -2.69 15.45 -11.43
CA ASP A 102 -3.32 15.50 -12.74
C ASP A 102 -3.13 16.95 -13.20
N SER A 103 -2.34 17.16 -14.26
CA SER A 103 -2.00 18.52 -14.70
C SER A 103 -3.19 19.23 -15.33
N ASP A 104 -4.18 18.48 -15.81
CA ASP A 104 -5.35 19.00 -16.50
C ASP A 104 -6.51 19.31 -15.55
N HIS A 105 -6.41 18.87 -14.28
CA HIS A 105 -7.48 19.00 -13.29
C HIS A 105 -6.99 19.55 -11.95
N PRO A 106 -7.79 20.39 -11.26
CA PRO A 106 -7.45 20.86 -9.94
C PRO A 106 -7.39 19.70 -8.94
N VAL A 107 -6.52 19.81 -7.94
CA VAL A 107 -6.39 18.83 -6.85
C VAL A 107 -7.69 18.82 -6.03
N PRO A 108 -8.42 17.69 -5.97
CA PRO A 108 -9.70 17.64 -5.28
C PRO A 108 -9.53 17.52 -3.76
N ASP A 109 -10.51 18.00 -3.00
CA ASP A 109 -10.54 17.83 -1.53
C ASP A 109 -10.88 16.40 -1.09
N LYS A 110 -11.60 15.67 -1.95
CA LYS A 110 -11.96 14.27 -1.74
C LYS A 110 -11.54 13.47 -2.95
N ALA A 111 -10.72 12.45 -2.72
CA ALA A 111 -10.29 11.52 -3.75
C ALA A 111 -10.44 10.08 -3.26
N SER A 112 -10.52 9.16 -4.21
CA SER A 112 -10.50 7.72 -3.98
C SER A 112 -9.20 7.16 -4.55
N ALA A 113 -8.70 6.09 -3.96
CA ALA A 113 -7.57 5.35 -4.50
C ALA A 113 -7.90 3.87 -4.58
N GLU A 114 -7.47 3.26 -5.68
CA GLU A 114 -7.62 1.84 -5.96
C GLU A 114 -6.30 1.27 -6.48
N ILE A 115 -6.07 -0.01 -6.21
CA ILE A 115 -4.90 -0.70 -6.71
C ILE A 115 -5.21 -1.14 -8.14
N ALA A 116 -4.49 -0.58 -9.10
CA ALA A 116 -4.63 -0.91 -10.52
C ALA A 116 -3.85 -2.17 -10.89
N ASP A 117 -2.64 -2.34 -10.33
CA ASP A 117 -1.81 -3.52 -10.57
C ASP A 117 -0.82 -3.78 -9.43
N ILE A 118 -0.48 -5.05 -9.20
CA ILE A 118 0.62 -5.44 -8.31
C ILE A 118 1.46 -6.56 -8.94
N THR A 119 2.70 -6.22 -9.26
CA THR A 119 3.73 -7.19 -9.63
C THR A 119 4.65 -7.44 -8.43
N LYS A 120 4.87 -8.72 -8.10
CA LYS A 120 5.83 -9.19 -7.08
C LYS A 120 6.78 -10.17 -7.74
N SER A 121 8.08 -9.99 -7.52
CA SER A 121 9.12 -10.95 -7.87
C SER A 121 9.98 -11.23 -6.64
N SER A 122 10.49 -12.45 -6.49
CA SER A 122 11.36 -12.84 -5.37
C SER A 122 12.68 -13.39 -5.90
N ARG A 123 13.76 -13.19 -5.14
CA ARG A 123 15.09 -13.71 -5.42
C ARG A 123 15.77 -14.19 -4.15
#